data_AF-A0A7C3AS37-F1
#
_entry.id   AF-A0A7C3AS37-F1
#
_cell.length_a   1.000
_cell.length_b   1.000
_cell.length_c   1.000
_cell.angle_alpha   90.00
_cell.angle_beta   90.00
_cell.angle_gamma   90.00
#
_symmetry.space_group_name_H-M   'P 1'
#
loop_
_entity.id
_entity.type
_entity.pdbx_description
1 polymer ?
#
loop_
_entity_poly.entity_id
_entity_poly.type
_entity_poly.pdbx_seq_one_letter_code
_entity_poly.pdbx_strand_id
1 'polypeptide(L)'
;MSQLWAVILAKCRMAGHQIAGVRHESKLKVGVITVAAVGLWLGAYFLFSAGFGFLIQFGGRGAGEFNFGDLLMSRMLGILALSVFMLLIFSNVLVAFSTMYRSREVAYLVQSPVPFESLFYMRFLESLAFSSWSLAFLGSPLMLAYGVRTEAPLVFYAANLAFFLPFVIIPACIGCVITMALAWVFPRLRMPVVAAIALAALTAFFMIIRYTIRRTRMAEDAVLPAFLDATARMQSPFLPSHWASQGILSAAQGNVSESLVWLLVLLSTAMMSLWVCGRVARRILHPGWSYLAGQDRKREKPMGKGILGRVEQWARPLHDPYRALAVKDVKLFWRDATQWSQFVIFFGIMAVYIANLRNTSRFYEQEMWRSIIANLNVGSVSLILATLT
;
A
#
# COMPACT_ATOMS: atom_id res chain seq x y z
N MET A 1 17.54 -8.96 30.67
CA MET A 1 17.21 -8.67 29.26
C MET A 1 15.76 -8.25 29.18
N SER A 2 15.41 -7.15 28.50
CA SER A 2 14.00 -6.76 28.35
C SER A 2 13.25 -7.87 27.60
N GLN A 3 12.04 -8.21 28.04
CA GLN A 3 11.22 -9.26 27.42
C GLN A 3 11.03 -9.01 25.91
N LEU A 4 10.93 -7.73 25.52
CA LEU A 4 10.87 -7.29 24.12
C LEU A 4 12.11 -7.71 23.31
N TRP A 5 13.32 -7.55 23.87
CA TRP A 5 14.55 -7.92 23.18
C TRP A 5 14.67 -9.44 22.97
N ALA A 6 14.24 -10.24 23.95
CA ALA A 6 14.25 -11.69 23.84
C ALA A 6 13.34 -12.18 22.69
N VAL A 7 12.16 -11.58 22.54
CA VAL A 7 11.22 -11.96 21.47
C VAL A 7 11.70 -11.46 20.09
N ILE A 8 12.27 -10.25 20.00
CA ILE A 8 12.88 -9.76 18.76
C ILE A 8 14.03 -10.69 18.33
N LEU A 9 14.92 -11.07 19.25
CA LEU A 9 16.00 -12.02 18.98
C LEU A 9 15.46 -13.37 18.48
N ALA A 10 14.39 -13.88 19.09
CA ALA A 10 13.76 -15.12 18.65
C ALA A 10 13.22 -14.98 17.20
N LYS A 11 12.59 -13.85 16.86
CA LYS A 11 12.12 -13.57 15.49
C LYS A 11 13.26 -13.42 14.50
N CYS A 12 14.32 -12.72 14.86
CA CYS A 12 15.53 -12.62 14.02
C CYS A 12 16.15 -14.01 13.78
N ARG A 13 16.20 -14.88 14.80
CA ARG A 13 16.64 -16.26 14.65
C ARG A 13 15.71 -17.04 13.72
N MET A 14 14.39 -16.98 13.93
CA MET A 14 13.41 -17.64 13.06
C MET A 14 13.55 -17.20 11.59
N ALA A 15 13.71 -15.90 11.35
CA ALA A 15 13.97 -15.36 10.02
C ALA A 15 15.30 -15.89 9.45
N GLY A 16 16.36 -15.92 10.26
CA GLY A 16 17.65 -16.53 9.88
C GLY A 16 17.53 -18.01 9.52
N HIS A 17 16.74 -18.78 10.28
CA HIS A 17 16.46 -20.19 9.98
C HIS A 17 15.62 -20.35 8.70
N GLN A 18 14.64 -19.47 8.43
CA GLN A 18 13.91 -19.46 7.16
C GLN A 18 14.82 -19.18 5.97
N ILE A 19 15.72 -18.20 6.09
CA ILE A 19 16.71 -17.89 5.06
C ILE A 19 17.68 -19.07 4.86
N ALA A 20 18.15 -19.69 5.94
CA ALA A 20 18.99 -20.89 5.87
C ALA A 20 18.25 -22.09 5.25
N GLY A 21 16.93 -22.17 5.46
CA GLY A 21 16.03 -23.16 4.88
C GLY A 21 15.99 -23.12 3.35
N VAL A 22 16.28 -21.98 2.72
CA VAL A 22 16.39 -21.84 1.26
C VAL A 22 17.43 -22.81 0.67
N ARG A 23 18.43 -23.24 1.44
CA ARG A 23 19.42 -24.25 1.01
C ARG A 23 18.83 -25.64 0.78
N HIS A 24 17.69 -25.94 1.40
CA HIS A 24 16.98 -27.22 1.27
C HIS A 24 15.88 -27.17 0.18
N GLU A 25 15.62 -26.00 -0.38
CA GLU A 25 14.68 -25.82 -1.49
C GLU A 25 15.33 -26.21 -2.83
N SER A 26 14.49 -26.53 -3.82
CA SER A 26 14.96 -26.88 -5.16
C SER A 26 15.83 -25.77 -5.76
N LYS A 27 17.05 -26.10 -6.19
CA LYS A 27 17.98 -25.16 -6.84
C LYS A 27 17.35 -24.45 -8.04
N LEU A 28 16.48 -25.14 -8.79
CA LEU A 28 15.75 -24.56 -9.92
C LEU A 28 14.80 -23.46 -9.45
N LYS A 29 14.02 -23.70 -8.39
CA LYS A 29 13.09 -22.72 -7.81
C LYS A 29 13.84 -21.46 -7.36
N VAL A 30 14.94 -21.62 -6.63
CA VAL A 30 15.77 -20.50 -6.17
C VAL A 30 16.37 -19.75 -7.37
N GLY A 31 16.89 -20.46 -8.37
CA GLY A 31 17.43 -19.88 -9.60
C GLY A 31 16.38 -19.06 -10.37
N VAL A 32 15.19 -19.62 -10.61
CA VAL A 32 14.11 -18.93 -11.33
C VAL A 32 13.65 -17.68 -10.57
N ILE A 33 13.44 -17.77 -9.25
CA ILE A 33 12.99 -16.62 -8.45
C ILE A 33 14.06 -15.52 -8.43
N THR A 34 15.33 -15.87 -8.27
CA THR A 34 16.42 -14.88 -8.24
C THR A 34 16.61 -14.22 -9.59
N VAL A 35 16.62 -14.97 -10.69
CA VAL A 35 16.70 -14.42 -12.05
C VAL A 35 15.51 -13.53 -12.35
N ALA A 36 14.29 -13.96 -12.00
CA ALA A 36 13.09 -13.14 -12.20
C ALA A 36 13.13 -11.85 -11.36
N ALA A 37 13.53 -11.92 -10.08
CA ALA A 37 13.64 -10.75 -9.21
C ALA A 37 14.71 -9.77 -9.73
N VAL A 38 15.89 -10.25 -10.09
CA VAL A 38 16.97 -9.41 -10.66
C VAL A 38 16.53 -8.83 -12.02
N GLY A 39 15.91 -9.63 -12.88
CA GLY A 39 15.39 -9.19 -14.17
C GLY A 39 14.32 -8.11 -14.04
N LEU A 40 13.39 -8.25 -13.09
CA LEU A 40 12.39 -7.22 -12.78
C LEU A 40 13.04 -5.95 -12.24
N TRP A 41 14.02 -6.07 -11.34
CA TRP A 41 14.71 -4.92 -10.77
C TRP A 41 15.50 -4.14 -11.82
N LEU A 42 16.27 -4.84 -12.66
CA LEU A 42 17.01 -4.23 -13.77
C LEU A 42 16.06 -3.64 -14.82
N GLY A 43 14.99 -4.36 -15.18
CA GLY A 43 13.97 -3.87 -16.10
C GLY A 43 13.31 -2.59 -15.60
N ALA A 44 12.97 -2.52 -14.31
CA ALA A 44 12.45 -1.32 -13.67
C ALA A 44 13.46 -0.17 -13.72
N TYR A 45 14.74 -0.43 -13.42
CA TYR A 45 15.80 0.58 -13.52
C TYR A 45 15.92 1.16 -14.93
N PHE A 46 16.00 0.31 -15.97
CA PHE A 46 16.10 0.78 -17.35
C PHE A 46 14.84 1.54 -17.79
N LEU A 47 13.65 1.07 -17.38
CA LEU A 47 12.39 1.76 -17.68
C LEU A 47 12.35 3.15 -17.04
N PHE A 48 12.68 3.28 -15.75
CA PHE A 48 12.71 4.57 -15.07
C PHE A 48 13.79 5.48 -15.63
N SER A 49 14.97 4.95 -15.93
CA SER A 49 16.07 5.69 -16.54
C SER A 49 15.69 6.24 -17.92
N ALA A 50 15.01 5.44 -18.74
CA ALA A 50 14.48 5.90 -20.02
C ALA A 50 13.38 6.96 -19.85
N GLY A 51 12.47 6.76 -18.88
CA GLY A 51 11.41 7.72 -18.56
C GLY A 51 11.94 9.08 -18.11
N PHE A 52 12.91 9.10 -17.19
CA PHE A 52 13.58 10.35 -16.77
C PHE A 52 14.38 10.98 -17.91
N GLY A 53 15.08 10.19 -18.72
CA GLY A 53 15.80 10.69 -19.90
C GLY A 53 14.87 11.37 -20.91
N PHE A 54 13.72 10.76 -21.20
CA PHE A 54 12.68 11.36 -22.03
C PHE A 54 12.17 12.68 -21.44
N LEU A 55 11.95 12.73 -20.11
CA LEU A 55 11.45 13.91 -19.43
C LEU A 55 12.42 15.09 -19.49
N ILE A 56 13.72 14.83 -19.30
CA ILE A 56 14.79 15.84 -19.41
C ILE A 56 14.87 16.34 -20.86
N GLN A 57 14.84 15.44 -21.84
CA GLN A 57 14.90 15.81 -23.26
C GLN A 57 13.68 16.61 -23.72
N PHE A 58 12.49 16.29 -23.19
CA PHE A 58 11.27 17.03 -23.46
C PHE A 58 11.29 18.41 -22.80
N GLY A 59 11.77 18.50 -21.55
CA GLY A 59 11.91 19.76 -20.82
C GLY A 59 12.95 20.71 -21.41
N GLY A 60 14.01 20.20 -22.06
CA GLY A 60 15.07 20.99 -22.69
C GLY A 60 14.75 21.57 -24.07
N ARG A 61 13.63 21.18 -24.71
CA ARG A 61 13.21 21.72 -26.02
C ARG A 61 12.38 23.01 -25.92
N GLY A 62 11.99 23.43 -24.72
CA GLY A 62 11.32 24.70 -24.49
C GLY A 62 12.34 25.83 -24.35
N ALA A 63 12.52 26.62 -25.40
CA ALA A 63 13.37 27.80 -25.40
C ALA A 63 12.93 28.83 -24.33
N GLY A 64 13.71 28.95 -23.26
CA GLY A 64 13.54 29.95 -22.21
C GLY A 64 14.34 29.55 -20.97
N GLU A 65 14.98 30.51 -20.31
CA GLU A 65 15.99 30.39 -19.24
C GLU A 65 15.55 29.65 -17.95
N PHE A 66 14.41 28.95 -17.97
CA PHE A 66 13.90 28.14 -16.87
C PHE A 66 14.03 26.64 -17.18
N ASN A 67 14.76 25.90 -16.34
CA ASN A 67 14.81 24.43 -16.35
C ASN A 67 13.43 23.82 -16.03
N PHE A 68 12.53 23.80 -17.01
CA PHE A 68 11.19 23.24 -16.90
C PHE A 68 11.23 21.74 -16.55
N GLY A 69 12.28 21.03 -17.00
CA GLY A 69 12.53 19.63 -16.68
C GLY A 69 12.72 19.37 -15.19
N ASP A 70 13.49 20.21 -14.49
CA ASP A 70 13.75 20.07 -13.05
C ASP A 70 12.51 20.35 -12.22
N LEU A 71 11.75 21.39 -12.61
CA LEU A 71 10.47 21.70 -11.99
C LEU A 71 9.47 20.55 -12.18
N LEU A 72 9.41 19.96 -13.37
CA LEU A 72 8.51 18.84 -13.64
C LEU A 72 8.93 17.59 -12.86
N MET A 73 10.22 17.28 -12.79
CA MET A 73 10.75 16.18 -11.98
C MET A 73 10.43 16.34 -10.50
N SER A 74 10.63 17.54 -9.93
CA SER A 74 10.27 17.83 -8.55
C SER A 74 8.79 17.58 -8.26
N ARG A 75 7.93 17.98 -9.21
CA ARG A 75 6.48 17.80 -9.12
C ARG A 75 6.08 16.34 -9.21
N MET A 76 6.66 15.59 -10.14
CA MET A 76 6.40 14.17 -10.29
C MET A 76 6.84 13.37 -9.06
N LEU A 77 8.02 13.67 -8.50
CA LEU A 77 8.52 12.99 -7.30
C LEU A 77 7.64 13.31 -6.09
N GLY A 78 7.19 14.56 -5.92
CA GLY A 78 6.23 14.93 -4.87
C GLY A 78 4.88 14.21 -4.98
N ILE A 79 4.31 14.12 -6.19
CA ILE A 79 3.05 13.39 -6.43
C ILE A 79 3.25 11.90 -6.17
N LEU A 80 4.37 11.33 -6.62
CA LEU A 80 4.71 9.93 -6.39
C LEU A 80 4.87 9.65 -4.90
N ALA A 81 5.59 10.51 -4.16
CA ALA A 81 5.74 10.40 -2.72
C ALA A 81 4.39 10.45 -2.00
N LEU A 82 3.49 11.37 -2.36
CA LEU A 82 2.15 11.43 -1.78
C LEU A 82 1.33 10.17 -2.10
N SER A 83 1.39 9.71 -3.35
CA SER A 83 0.66 8.53 -3.81
C SER A 83 1.13 7.27 -3.07
N VAL A 84 2.45 7.10 -2.95
CA VAL A 84 3.07 6.02 -2.16
C VAL A 84 2.70 6.15 -0.69
N PHE A 85 2.72 7.35 -0.11
CA PHE A 85 2.35 7.58 1.29
C PHE A 85 0.91 7.13 1.56
N MET A 86 -0.04 7.50 0.70
CA MET A 86 -1.44 7.07 0.82
C MET A 86 -1.61 5.57 0.63
N LEU A 87 -0.92 4.98 -0.36
CA LEU A 87 -0.93 3.54 -0.59
C LEU A 87 -0.37 2.78 0.62
N LEU A 88 0.70 3.30 1.24
CA LEU A 88 1.30 2.73 2.45
C LEU A 88 0.34 2.79 3.63
N ILE A 89 -0.43 3.87 3.80
CA ILE A 89 -1.47 3.91 4.86
C ILE A 89 -2.45 2.77 4.64
N PHE A 90 -3.02 2.66 3.44
CA PHE A 90 -4.01 1.63 3.12
C PHE A 90 -3.46 0.21 3.29
N SER A 91 -2.25 -0.04 2.77
CA SER A 91 -1.56 -1.32 2.92
C SER A 91 -1.31 -1.66 4.39
N ASN A 92 -0.83 -0.70 5.19
CA ASN A 92 -0.61 -0.91 6.62
C ASN A 92 -1.91 -1.14 7.39
N VAL A 93 -3.05 -0.59 6.98
CA VAL A 93 -4.34 -0.93 7.62
C VAL A 93 -4.62 -2.44 7.52
N LEU A 94 -4.47 -3.00 6.31
CA LEU A 94 -4.72 -4.42 6.04
C LEU A 94 -3.68 -5.33 6.70
N VAL A 95 -2.39 -5.01 6.54
CA VAL A 95 -1.28 -5.80 7.12
C VAL A 95 -1.31 -5.75 8.64
N ALA A 96 -1.54 -4.59 9.24
CA ALA A 96 -1.68 -4.46 10.69
C ALA A 96 -2.86 -5.28 11.22
N PHE A 97 -3.99 -5.33 10.50
CA PHE A 97 -5.14 -6.13 10.94
C PHE A 97 -4.81 -7.63 10.97
N SER A 98 -4.18 -8.11 9.89
CA SER A 98 -3.76 -9.51 9.77
C SER A 98 -2.74 -9.89 10.85
N THR A 99 -1.74 -9.05 11.07
CA THR A 99 -0.62 -9.32 11.99
C THR A 99 -0.99 -9.13 13.46
N MET A 100 -1.76 -8.08 13.80
CA MET A 100 -2.03 -7.70 15.20
C MET A 100 -3.28 -8.34 15.80
N TYR A 101 -4.27 -8.72 14.98
CA TYR A 101 -5.55 -9.25 15.48
C TYR A 101 -5.87 -10.66 15.00
N ARG A 102 -5.56 -11.01 13.75
CA ARG A 102 -5.96 -12.30 13.14
C ARG A 102 -4.92 -13.41 13.30
N SER A 103 -3.65 -13.07 13.52
CA SER A 103 -2.58 -14.06 13.65
C SER A 103 -2.79 -14.97 14.87
N ARG A 104 -2.61 -16.29 14.67
CA ARG A 104 -2.72 -17.30 15.74
C ARG A 104 -1.74 -17.05 16.89
N GLU A 105 -0.58 -16.47 16.59
CA GLU A 105 0.43 -16.13 17.58
C GLU A 105 -0.06 -15.07 18.58
N VAL A 106 -1.00 -14.20 18.18
CA VAL A 106 -1.51 -13.13 19.05
C VAL A 106 -2.26 -13.73 20.24
N ALA A 107 -3.02 -14.81 20.03
CA ALA A 107 -3.75 -15.48 21.11
C ALA A 107 -2.81 -15.97 22.22
N TYR A 108 -1.63 -16.49 21.86
CA TYR A 108 -0.61 -16.91 22.82
C TYR A 108 0.11 -15.71 23.45
N LEU A 109 0.45 -14.69 22.66
CA LEU A 109 1.18 -13.52 23.16
C LEU A 109 0.36 -12.65 24.11
N VAL A 110 -0.95 -12.54 23.91
CA VAL A 110 -1.85 -11.79 24.82
C VAL A 110 -1.94 -12.46 26.20
N GLN A 111 -1.73 -13.78 26.29
CA GLN A 111 -1.69 -14.52 27.55
C GLN A 111 -0.31 -14.48 28.22
N SER A 112 0.72 -14.03 27.51
CA SER A 112 2.07 -13.90 28.04
C SER A 112 2.18 -12.70 28.98
N PRO A 113 3.12 -12.70 29.96
CA PRO A 113 3.32 -11.60 30.90
C PRO A 113 3.99 -10.36 30.26
N VAL A 114 3.90 -10.19 28.94
CA VAL A 114 4.49 -9.08 28.19
C VAL A 114 3.49 -7.92 28.14
N PRO A 115 3.90 -6.68 28.44
CA PRO A 115 3.00 -5.54 28.37
C PRO A 115 2.52 -5.30 26.93
N PHE A 116 1.24 -4.94 26.76
CA PHE A 116 0.62 -4.68 25.45
C PHE A 116 1.36 -3.64 24.58
N GLU A 117 2.05 -2.70 25.23
CA GLU A 117 2.88 -1.71 24.55
C GLU A 117 4.12 -2.36 23.89
N SER A 118 4.78 -3.30 24.57
CA SER A 118 5.89 -4.07 23.99
C SER A 118 5.40 -5.03 22.90
N LEU A 119 4.24 -5.65 23.11
CA LEU A 119 3.57 -6.46 22.08
C LEU A 119 3.29 -5.65 20.82
N PHE A 120 2.80 -4.42 21.00
CA PHE A 120 2.55 -3.49 19.91
C PHE A 120 3.82 -3.20 19.11
N TYR A 121 4.92 -2.78 19.76
CA TYR A 121 6.16 -2.43 19.04
C TYR A 121 6.73 -3.60 18.26
N MET A 122 6.67 -4.81 18.81
CA MET A 122 7.08 -6.02 18.11
C MET A 122 6.26 -6.26 16.84
N ARG A 123 4.92 -6.23 16.94
CA ARG A 123 4.03 -6.45 15.79
C ARG A 123 4.06 -5.30 14.79
N PHE A 124 4.28 -4.09 15.28
CA PHE A 124 4.49 -2.91 14.44
C PHE A 124 5.71 -3.10 13.54
N LEU A 125 6.85 -3.55 14.07
CA LEU A 125 8.05 -3.80 13.27
C LEU A 125 7.83 -4.90 12.21
N GLU A 126 7.11 -5.96 12.54
CA GLU A 126 6.72 -6.99 11.57
C GLU A 126 5.83 -6.41 10.46
N SER A 127 4.78 -5.67 10.85
CA SER A 127 3.87 -5.03 9.91
C SER A 127 4.59 -4.03 9.01
N LEU A 128 5.52 -3.25 9.57
CA LEU A 128 6.35 -2.30 8.85
C LEU A 128 7.20 -3.01 7.80
N ALA A 129 7.92 -4.06 8.18
CA ALA A 129 8.75 -4.83 7.25
C ALA A 129 7.92 -5.49 6.14
N PHE A 130 6.76 -6.07 6.47
CA PHE A 130 5.88 -6.71 5.49
C PHE A 130 5.16 -5.73 4.56
N SER A 131 4.89 -4.51 5.00
CA SER A 131 4.23 -3.51 4.15
C SER A 131 5.22 -2.73 3.28
N SER A 132 6.48 -2.60 3.71
CA SER A 132 7.46 -1.72 3.06
C SER A 132 8.47 -2.42 2.15
N TRP A 133 8.59 -3.76 2.19
CA TRP A 133 9.60 -4.47 1.39
C TRP A 133 9.40 -4.26 -0.12
N SER A 134 8.14 -4.24 -0.60
CA SER A 134 7.84 -4.04 -2.01
C SER A 134 8.19 -2.63 -2.48
N LEU A 135 7.97 -1.64 -1.61
CA LEU A 135 8.39 -0.26 -1.86
C LEU A 135 9.91 -0.12 -1.85
N ALA A 136 10.63 -0.78 -0.93
CA ALA A 136 12.09 -0.78 -0.97
C ALA A 136 12.62 -1.41 -2.28
N PHE A 137 12.01 -2.52 -2.69
CA PHE A 137 12.38 -3.22 -3.91
C PHE A 137 12.12 -2.40 -5.17
N LEU A 138 10.93 -1.80 -5.33
CA LEU A 138 10.57 -1.03 -6.53
C LEU A 138 11.05 0.43 -6.48
N GLY A 139 11.17 1.01 -5.28
CA GLY A 139 11.65 2.37 -5.05
C GLY A 139 13.16 2.51 -5.20
N SER A 140 13.94 1.47 -4.90
CA SER A 140 15.40 1.49 -5.08
C SER A 140 15.85 1.73 -6.54
N PRO A 141 15.36 1.01 -7.57
CA PRO A 141 15.76 1.29 -8.95
C PRO A 141 15.23 2.63 -9.46
N LEU A 142 14.09 3.09 -8.95
CA LEU A 142 13.53 4.42 -9.26
C LEU A 142 14.47 5.54 -8.78
N MET A 143 14.86 5.50 -7.50
CA MET A 143 15.75 6.52 -6.91
C MET A 143 17.16 6.42 -7.48
N LEU A 144 17.65 5.21 -7.79
CA LEU A 144 18.93 5.02 -8.46
C LEU A 144 18.92 5.62 -9.87
N ALA A 145 17.88 5.34 -10.66
CA ALA A 145 17.72 5.90 -11.99
C ALA A 145 17.64 7.43 -11.97
N TYR A 146 16.94 8.00 -10.98
CA TYR A 146 16.90 9.44 -10.77
C TYR A 146 18.30 10.01 -10.50
N GLY A 147 19.01 9.50 -9.49
CA GLY A 147 20.34 10.01 -9.12
C GLY A 147 21.39 9.88 -10.22
N VAL A 148 21.37 8.80 -11.01
CA VAL A 148 22.27 8.63 -12.16
C VAL A 148 21.94 9.60 -13.29
N ARG A 149 20.65 9.90 -13.53
CA ARG A 149 20.23 10.81 -14.62
C ARG A 149 20.42 12.28 -14.29
N THR A 150 20.36 12.65 -13.02
CA THR A 150 20.57 14.03 -12.56
C THR A 150 22.02 14.30 -12.11
N GLU A 151 22.93 13.33 -12.29
CA GLU A 151 24.33 13.40 -11.84
C GLU A 151 24.44 13.78 -10.35
N ALA A 152 23.55 13.23 -9.53
CA ALA A 152 23.45 13.56 -8.12
C ALA A 152 24.71 13.17 -7.32
N PRO A 153 25.09 13.95 -6.30
CA PRO A 153 26.25 13.64 -5.47
C PRO A 153 26.04 12.36 -4.65
N LEU A 154 27.13 11.69 -4.25
CA LEU A 154 27.06 10.45 -3.45
C LEU A 154 26.21 10.57 -2.18
N VAL A 155 26.13 11.77 -1.60
CA VAL A 155 25.31 12.09 -0.42
C VAL A 155 23.83 11.82 -0.68
N PHE A 156 23.35 11.97 -1.91
CA PHE A 156 21.97 11.67 -2.31
C PHE A 156 21.56 10.23 -1.99
N TYR A 157 22.43 9.24 -2.27
CA TYR A 157 22.11 7.84 -2.03
C TYR A 157 22.01 7.50 -0.54
N ALA A 158 22.89 8.10 0.28
CA ALA A 158 22.83 7.97 1.73
C ALA A 158 21.59 8.68 2.30
N ALA A 159 21.28 9.88 1.81
CA ALA A 159 20.08 10.62 2.19
C ALA A 159 18.82 9.82 1.86
N ASN A 160 18.71 9.27 0.64
CA ASN A 160 17.56 8.45 0.23
C ASN A 160 17.29 7.28 1.20
N LEU A 161 18.35 6.57 1.63
CA LEU A 161 18.21 5.51 2.63
C LEU A 161 17.77 6.05 4.00
N ALA A 162 18.32 7.19 4.43
CA ALA A 162 17.98 7.83 5.69
C ALA A 162 16.53 8.36 5.72
N PHE A 163 16.02 8.90 4.61
CA PHE A 163 14.65 9.37 4.46
C PHE A 163 13.64 8.23 4.37
N PHE A 164 14.02 7.10 3.77
CA PHE A 164 13.14 5.95 3.59
C PHE A 164 12.55 5.45 4.91
N LEU A 165 13.37 5.30 5.95
CA LEU A 165 12.93 4.76 7.24
C LEU A 165 11.82 5.61 7.91
N PRO A 166 12.02 6.91 8.21
CA PRO A 166 10.98 7.74 8.81
C PRO A 166 9.78 7.95 7.88
N PHE A 167 9.99 7.98 6.56
CA PHE A 167 8.91 8.10 5.58
C PHE A 167 7.93 6.93 5.63
N VAL A 168 8.41 5.70 5.88
CA VAL A 168 7.55 4.51 5.99
C VAL A 168 6.92 4.37 7.38
N ILE A 169 7.61 4.81 8.44
CA ILE A 169 7.10 4.71 9.82
C ILE A 169 5.80 5.51 10.01
N ILE A 170 5.75 6.75 9.50
CA ILE A 170 4.58 7.63 9.66
C ILE A 170 3.28 7.01 9.12
N PRO A 171 3.20 6.58 7.84
CA PRO A 171 1.98 5.97 7.30
C PRO A 171 1.68 4.62 7.97
N ALA A 172 2.69 3.87 8.43
CA ALA A 172 2.48 2.66 9.21
C ALA A 172 1.82 2.95 10.56
N CYS A 173 2.25 3.99 11.28
CA CYS A 173 1.61 4.41 12.53
C CYS A 173 0.15 4.82 12.30
N ILE A 174 -0.12 5.61 11.25
CA ILE A 174 -1.49 6.01 10.88
C ILE A 174 -2.33 4.76 10.58
N GLY A 175 -1.81 3.84 9.75
CA GLY A 175 -2.48 2.59 9.42
C GLY A 175 -2.79 1.75 10.66
N CYS A 176 -1.84 1.59 11.59
CA CYS A 176 -2.05 0.88 12.85
C CYS A 176 -3.10 1.55 13.74
N VAL A 177 -3.10 2.88 13.88
CA VAL A 177 -4.13 3.60 14.65
C VAL A 177 -5.51 3.38 14.05
N ILE A 178 -5.63 3.49 12.73
CA ILE A 178 -6.88 3.22 12.02
C ILE A 178 -7.31 1.77 12.29
N THR A 179 -6.43 0.79 12.12
CA THR A 179 -6.75 -0.62 12.37
C THR A 179 -7.21 -0.87 13.80
N MET A 180 -6.51 -0.32 14.80
CA MET A 180 -6.90 -0.46 16.21
C MET A 180 -8.25 0.19 16.49
N ALA A 181 -8.53 1.35 15.90
CA ALA A 181 -9.82 2.01 16.01
C ALA A 181 -10.94 1.19 15.34
N LEU A 182 -10.70 0.65 14.14
CA LEU A 182 -11.64 -0.23 13.43
C LEU A 182 -11.93 -1.49 14.27
N ALA A 183 -10.88 -2.16 14.77
CA ALA A 183 -11.00 -3.33 15.63
C ALA A 183 -11.75 -3.06 16.94
N TRP A 184 -11.70 -1.84 17.45
CA TRP A 184 -12.42 -1.44 18.67
C TRP A 184 -13.89 -1.08 18.41
N VAL A 185 -14.19 -0.44 17.27
CA VAL A 185 -15.53 0.06 16.94
C VAL A 185 -16.38 -0.99 16.24
N PHE A 186 -15.86 -1.68 15.23
CA PHE A 186 -16.64 -2.59 14.38
C PHE A 186 -17.33 -3.72 15.16
N PRO A 187 -16.69 -4.38 16.14
CA PRO A 187 -17.36 -5.43 16.90
C PRO A 187 -18.56 -4.95 17.75
N ARG A 188 -18.66 -3.65 18.00
CA ARG A 188 -19.77 -3.07 18.78
C ARG A 188 -20.95 -2.66 17.90
N LEU A 189 -20.72 -2.52 16.59
CA LEU A 189 -21.74 -2.09 15.66
C LEU A 189 -22.60 -3.27 15.21
N ARG A 190 -23.91 -3.04 15.10
CA ARG A 190 -24.82 -4.01 14.48
C ARG A 190 -24.48 -4.09 12.98
N MET A 191 -24.51 -5.28 12.39
CA MET A 191 -24.29 -5.48 10.94
C MET A 191 -25.02 -4.49 10.00
N PRO A 192 -26.30 -4.10 10.22
CA PRO A 192 -26.94 -3.09 9.38
C PRO A 192 -26.26 -1.71 9.45
N VAL A 193 -25.70 -1.33 10.60
CA VAL A 193 -24.97 -0.05 10.75
C VAL A 193 -23.64 -0.11 10.02
N VAL A 194 -22.93 -1.24 10.11
CA VAL A 194 -21.69 -1.46 9.34
C VAL A 194 -21.97 -1.40 7.84
N ALA A 195 -23.05 -2.03 7.39
CA ALA A 195 -23.47 -1.99 5.99
C ALA A 195 -23.86 -0.58 5.54
N ALA A 196 -24.53 0.20 6.39
CA ALA A 196 -24.88 1.60 6.10
C ALA A 196 -23.64 2.49 6.00
N ILE A 197 -22.66 2.33 6.90
CA ILE A 197 -21.37 3.06 6.84
C ILE A 197 -20.61 2.69 5.56
N ALA A 198 -20.54 1.40 5.22
CA ALA A 198 -19.89 0.94 4.00
C ALA A 198 -20.58 1.51 2.75
N LEU A 199 -21.92 1.50 2.71
CA LEU A 199 -22.69 2.08 1.61
C LEU A 199 -22.48 3.59 1.50
N ALA A 200 -22.47 4.31 2.63
CA ALA A 200 -22.21 5.76 2.67
C ALA A 200 -20.79 6.10 2.19
N ALA A 201 -19.80 5.29 2.57
CA ALA A 201 -18.43 5.45 2.08
C ALA A 201 -18.35 5.19 0.57
N LEU A 202 -19.04 4.16 0.07
CA LEU A 202 -19.07 3.83 -1.36
C LEU A 202 -19.78 4.92 -2.18
N THR A 203 -20.90 5.46 -1.69
CA THR A 203 -21.60 6.56 -2.35
C THR A 203 -20.79 7.84 -2.32
N ALA A 204 -20.17 8.19 -1.18
CA ALA A 204 -19.28 9.33 -1.10
C ALA A 204 -18.11 9.21 -2.08
N PHE A 205 -17.45 8.04 -2.12
CA PHE A 205 -16.38 7.75 -3.07
C PHE A 205 -16.83 7.90 -4.53
N PHE A 206 -17.98 7.32 -4.88
CA PHE A 206 -18.55 7.45 -6.21
C PHE A 206 -18.92 8.91 -6.55
N MET A 207 -19.45 9.67 -5.59
CA MET A 207 -19.74 11.10 -5.77
C MET A 207 -18.48 11.92 -5.98
N ILE A 208 -17.40 11.64 -5.23
CA ILE A 208 -16.11 12.32 -5.40
C ILE A 208 -15.52 12.02 -6.79
N ILE A 209 -15.54 10.76 -7.23
CA ILE A 209 -15.10 10.38 -8.57
C ILE A 209 -15.93 11.10 -9.62
N ARG A 210 -17.26 11.05 -9.50
CA ARG A 210 -18.16 11.70 -10.46
C ARG A 210 -17.94 13.21 -10.50
N TYR A 211 -17.78 13.84 -9.35
CA TYR A 211 -17.49 15.28 -9.24
C TYR A 211 -16.16 15.62 -9.93
N THR A 212 -15.11 14.83 -9.67
CA THR A 212 -13.78 15.02 -10.26
C THR A 212 -13.81 14.84 -11.77
N ILE A 213 -14.43 13.77 -12.28
CA ILE A 213 -14.56 13.51 -13.73
C ILE A 213 -15.39 14.61 -14.42
N ARG A 214 -16.45 15.12 -13.77
CA ARG A 214 -17.27 16.19 -14.35
C ARG A 214 -16.51 17.51 -14.43
N ARG A 215 -15.64 17.79 -13.46
CA ARG A 215 -14.78 18.98 -13.45
C ARG A 215 -13.72 18.93 -14.55
N THR A 216 -13.13 17.75 -14.80
CA THR A 216 -12.16 17.57 -15.89
C THR A 216 -12.74 17.77 -17.29
N ARG A 217 -14.07 17.59 -17.48
CA ARG A 217 -14.74 17.85 -18.77
C ARG A 217 -15.07 19.32 -19.04
N MET A 218 -15.06 20.18 -18.01
CA MET A 218 -15.40 21.60 -18.13
C MET A 218 -14.16 22.49 -18.35
N ALA A 219 -12.96 21.91 -18.43
CA ALA A 219 -11.69 22.61 -18.50
C ALA A 219 -10.86 22.16 -19.71
N GLU A 220 -11.46 22.09 -20.90
CA GLU A 220 -10.71 21.83 -22.14
C GLU A 220 -9.77 22.99 -22.51
N ASP A 221 -10.00 24.21 -22.01
CA ASP A 221 -9.11 25.37 -22.24
C ASP A 221 -8.15 25.70 -21.07
N ALA A 222 -8.20 24.94 -19.97
CA ALA A 222 -7.44 25.23 -18.73
C ALA A 222 -6.86 23.98 -18.05
N VAL A 223 -6.46 22.98 -18.84
CA VAL A 223 -5.87 21.72 -18.32
C VAL A 223 -4.59 21.99 -17.52
N LEU A 224 -3.72 22.89 -18.00
CA LEU A 224 -2.44 23.17 -17.36
C LEU A 224 -2.59 23.92 -16.02
N PRO A 225 -3.39 25.01 -15.90
CA PRO A 225 -3.67 25.64 -14.62
C PRO A 225 -4.34 24.70 -13.62
N ALA A 226 -5.33 23.92 -14.03
CA ALA A 226 -6.03 22.98 -13.14
C ALA A 226 -5.12 21.84 -12.66
N PHE A 227 -4.22 21.36 -13.52
CA PHE A 227 -3.19 20.38 -13.16
C PHE A 227 -2.16 20.97 -12.20
N LEU A 228 -1.70 22.22 -12.45
CA LEU A 228 -0.77 22.93 -11.58
C LEU A 228 -1.39 23.21 -10.19
N ASP A 229 -2.66 23.58 -10.12
CA ASP A 229 -3.40 23.80 -8.87
C ASP A 229 -3.68 22.50 -8.10
N ALA A 230 -4.04 21.42 -8.81
CA ALA A 230 -4.18 20.10 -8.20
C ALA A 230 -2.83 19.61 -7.65
N THR A 231 -1.75 19.85 -8.38
CA THR A 231 -0.39 19.50 -7.97
C THR A 231 0.10 20.35 -6.80
N ALA A 232 -0.19 21.65 -6.81
CA ALA A 232 0.15 22.56 -5.71
C ALA A 232 -0.56 22.14 -4.41
N ARG A 233 -1.83 21.76 -4.48
CA ARG A 233 -2.57 21.20 -3.32
C ARG A 233 -2.01 19.88 -2.81
N MET A 234 -1.50 19.03 -3.71
CA MET A 234 -0.81 17.78 -3.36
C MET A 234 0.58 17.99 -2.75
N GLN A 235 1.16 19.19 -2.91
CA GLN A 235 2.44 19.60 -2.29
C GLN A 235 2.24 20.48 -1.05
N SER A 236 1.16 20.28 -0.30
CA SER A 236 0.95 21.05 0.93
C SER A 236 2.19 20.95 1.85
N PRO A 237 2.72 22.10 2.33
CA PRO A 237 3.91 22.14 3.19
C PRO A 237 3.79 21.35 4.49
N PHE A 238 2.57 20.96 4.88
CA PHE A 238 2.31 20.22 6.11
C PHE A 238 2.32 18.69 5.93
N LEU A 239 2.51 18.19 4.70
CA LEU A 239 2.46 16.76 4.43
C LEU A 239 3.85 16.11 4.61
N PRO A 240 3.95 14.97 5.32
CA PRO A 240 5.21 14.23 5.42
C PRO A 240 5.80 13.80 4.07
N SER A 241 4.95 13.56 3.07
CA SER A 241 5.38 13.29 1.69
C SER A 241 6.10 14.47 1.05
N HIS A 242 5.71 15.70 1.40
CA HIS A 242 6.39 16.89 0.92
C HIS A 242 7.79 16.99 1.52
N TRP A 243 7.93 16.84 2.84
CA TRP A 243 9.22 16.89 3.53
C TRP A 243 10.20 15.82 3.01
N ALA A 244 9.71 14.60 2.76
CA ALA A 244 10.52 13.54 2.16
C ALA A 244 10.98 13.92 0.74
N SER A 245 10.07 14.40 -0.11
CA SER A 245 10.43 14.80 -1.47
C SER A 245 11.43 15.96 -1.51
N GLN A 246 11.22 17.03 -0.72
CA GLN A 246 12.11 18.19 -0.66
C GLN A 246 13.48 17.83 -0.07
N GLY A 247 13.51 16.99 0.95
CA GLY A 247 14.76 16.50 1.54
C GLY A 247 15.60 15.67 0.58
N ILE A 248 14.95 14.83 -0.23
CA ILE A 248 15.62 14.03 -1.27
C ILE A 248 16.10 14.92 -2.42
N LEU A 249 15.30 15.91 -2.84
CA LEU A 249 15.67 16.84 -3.91
C LEU A 249 16.82 17.77 -3.51
N SER A 250 16.78 18.34 -2.31
CA SER A 250 17.87 19.19 -1.79
C SER A 250 19.19 18.41 -1.69
N ALA A 251 19.15 17.12 -1.32
CA ALA A 251 20.32 16.25 -1.38
C ALA A 251 20.82 16.03 -2.81
N ALA A 252 19.92 15.89 -3.78
CA ALA A 252 20.28 15.73 -5.19
C ALA A 252 20.96 16.99 -5.75
N GLN A 253 20.55 18.17 -5.27
CA GLN A 253 21.15 19.46 -5.63
C GLN A 253 22.46 19.77 -4.87
N GLY A 254 22.88 18.89 -3.95
CA GLY A 254 24.08 19.09 -3.12
C GLY A 254 23.88 19.98 -1.88
N ASN A 255 22.66 20.44 -1.60
CA ASN A 255 22.34 21.21 -0.39
C ASN A 255 22.09 20.28 0.80
N VAL A 256 23.19 19.80 1.41
CA VAL A 256 23.14 18.85 2.53
C VAL A 256 22.48 19.45 3.77
N SER A 257 22.68 20.74 4.04
CA SER A 257 22.09 21.42 5.20
C SER A 257 20.57 21.41 5.17
N GLU A 258 19.98 21.77 4.03
CA GLU A 258 18.52 21.79 3.88
C GLU A 258 17.94 20.38 3.93
N SER A 259 18.61 19.42 3.27
CA SER A 259 18.23 18.01 3.32
C SER A 259 18.22 17.50 4.77
N LEU A 260 19.23 17.84 5.56
CA LEU A 260 19.33 17.41 6.96
C LEU A 260 18.21 18.01 7.82
N VAL A 261 17.82 19.27 7.60
CA VAL A 261 16.67 19.87 8.30
C VAL A 261 15.39 19.09 8.00
N TRP A 262 15.11 18.81 6.72
CA TRP A 262 13.93 18.02 6.34
C TRP A 262 13.97 16.60 6.90
N LEU A 263 15.16 15.98 6.96
CA LEU A 263 15.34 14.67 7.57
C LEU A 263 15.00 14.69 9.06
N LEU A 264 15.47 15.71 9.80
CA LEU A 264 15.19 15.85 11.23
C LEU A 264 13.71 16.12 11.51
N VAL A 265 13.05 16.93 10.68
CA VAL A 265 11.60 17.16 10.78
C VAL A 265 10.82 15.87 10.54
N LEU A 266 11.19 15.10 9.52
CA LEU A 266 10.54 13.83 9.22
C LEU A 266 10.81 12.79 10.30
N LEU A 267 12.05 12.70 10.80
CA LEU A 267 12.46 11.77 11.85
C LEU A 267 11.79 12.09 13.18
N SER A 268 11.76 13.36 13.60
CA SER A 268 11.06 13.78 14.83
C SER A 268 9.56 13.48 14.75
N THR A 269 8.94 13.71 13.59
CA THR A 269 7.52 13.37 13.36
C THR A 269 7.30 11.84 13.38
N ALA A 270 8.22 11.06 12.81
CA ALA A 270 8.15 9.60 12.85
C ALA A 270 8.29 9.06 14.28
N MET A 271 9.22 9.59 15.07
CA MET A 271 9.40 9.18 16.47
C MET A 271 8.21 9.59 17.34
N MET A 272 7.69 10.80 17.15
CA MET A 272 6.49 11.27 17.84
C MET A 272 5.26 10.43 17.48
N SER A 273 5.07 10.12 16.19
CA SER A 273 3.94 9.28 15.75
C SER A 273 4.05 7.85 16.29
N LEU A 274 5.26 7.27 16.35
CA LEU A 274 5.51 5.97 16.95
C LEU A 274 5.22 5.96 18.47
N TRP A 275 5.62 7.02 19.18
CA TRP A 275 5.33 7.17 20.62
C TRP A 275 3.83 7.31 20.89
N VAL A 276 3.14 8.20 20.17
CA VAL A 276 1.68 8.37 20.27
C VAL A 276 0.96 7.06 19.93
N CYS A 277 1.38 6.37 18.87
CA CYS A 277 0.79 5.11 18.45
C CYS A 277 0.94 4.02 19.54
N GLY A 278 2.12 3.88 20.15
CA GLY A 278 2.33 2.98 21.28
C GLY A 278 1.44 3.31 22.49
N ARG A 279 1.24 4.60 22.77
CA ARG A 279 0.36 5.07 23.85
C ARG A 279 -1.11 4.79 23.60
N VAL A 280 -1.54 4.93 22.35
CA VAL A 280 -2.89 4.54 21.88
C VAL A 280 -3.07 3.03 21.96
N ALA A 281 -2.07 2.26 21.50
CA ALA A 281 -2.09 0.80 21.52
C ALA A 281 -2.26 0.26 22.94
N ARG A 282 -1.54 0.82 23.91
CA ARG A 282 -1.70 0.44 25.33
C ARG A 282 -3.14 0.52 25.83
N ARG A 283 -3.96 1.43 25.30
CA ARG A 283 -5.36 1.61 25.71
C ARG A 283 -6.35 0.82 24.85
N ILE A 284 -6.12 0.75 23.53
CA ILE A 284 -7.14 0.27 22.57
C ILE A 284 -6.87 -1.18 22.12
N LEU A 285 -5.62 -1.64 22.12
CA LEU A 285 -5.24 -2.95 21.58
C LEU A 285 -5.95 -4.10 22.32
N HIS A 286 -5.87 -4.12 23.66
CA HIS A 286 -6.48 -5.18 24.47
C HIS A 286 -8.01 -5.19 24.39
N PRO A 287 -8.73 -4.06 24.59
CA PRO A 287 -10.18 -4.04 24.39
C PRO A 287 -10.59 -4.47 22.98
N GLY A 288 -9.91 -3.97 21.94
CA GLY A 288 -10.19 -4.36 20.56
C GLY A 288 -10.07 -5.87 20.33
N TRP A 289 -8.99 -6.48 20.85
CA TRP A 289 -8.77 -7.92 20.75
C TRP A 289 -9.84 -8.71 21.52
N SER A 290 -10.16 -8.28 22.75
CA SER A 290 -11.18 -8.93 23.59
C SER A 290 -12.57 -8.89 22.94
N TYR A 291 -12.95 -7.78 22.30
CA TYR A 291 -14.24 -7.71 21.60
C TYR A 291 -14.28 -8.61 20.36
N LEU A 292 -13.20 -8.64 19.57
CA LEU A 292 -13.09 -9.54 18.42
C LEU A 292 -13.17 -11.01 18.85
N ALA A 293 -12.44 -11.40 19.89
CA ALA A 293 -12.47 -12.76 20.44
C ALA A 293 -13.84 -13.10 21.08
N GLY A 294 -14.50 -12.13 21.71
CA GLY A 294 -15.81 -12.30 22.33
C GLY A 294 -16.98 -12.42 21.35
N GLN A 295 -16.77 -12.05 20.07
CA GLN A 295 -17.77 -12.23 19.02
C GLN A 295 -17.89 -13.66 18.50
N ASP A 296 -16.97 -14.56 18.86
CA ASP A 296 -16.99 -15.98 18.49
C ASP A 296 -18.06 -16.82 19.23
N ARG A 297 -19.12 -16.16 19.73
CA ARG A 297 -20.34 -16.86 20.12
C ARG A 297 -20.87 -17.58 18.88
N LYS A 298 -20.66 -18.91 18.84
CA LYS A 298 -21.27 -19.84 17.87
C LYS A 298 -22.75 -19.51 17.77
N ARG A 299 -23.09 -18.70 16.77
CA ARG A 299 -24.47 -18.46 16.40
C ARG A 299 -24.87 -19.68 15.59
N GLU A 300 -25.35 -20.69 16.30
CA GLU A 300 -26.04 -21.83 15.68
C GLU A 300 -27.25 -21.25 14.95
N LYS A 301 -27.06 -20.95 13.66
CA LYS A 301 -28.16 -20.55 12.80
C LYS A 301 -28.83 -21.84 12.34
N PRO A 302 -30.12 -22.02 12.58
CA PRO A 302 -30.83 -23.19 12.10
C PRO A 302 -30.72 -23.31 10.58
N MET A 303 -30.60 -24.55 10.10
CA MET A 303 -30.49 -24.89 8.69
C MET A 303 -31.67 -24.26 7.91
N GLY A 304 -31.39 -23.60 6.79
CA GLY A 304 -32.43 -22.99 5.93
C GLY A 304 -32.90 -21.56 6.28
N LYS A 305 -32.41 -20.91 7.35
CA LYS A 305 -32.78 -19.51 7.67
C LYS A 305 -31.64 -18.50 7.45
N GLY A 306 -31.96 -17.42 6.74
CA GLY A 306 -31.05 -16.29 6.45
C GLY A 306 -30.44 -16.30 5.04
N ILE A 307 -29.70 -15.25 4.67
CA ILE A 307 -29.11 -15.04 3.33
C ILE A 307 -28.25 -16.25 2.91
N LEU A 308 -27.49 -16.84 3.84
CA LEU A 308 -26.63 -18.01 3.59
C LEU A 308 -27.40 -19.34 3.44
N GLY A 309 -28.63 -19.44 3.95
CA GLY A 309 -29.52 -20.59 3.71
C GLY A 309 -30.20 -20.54 2.34
N ARG A 310 -30.41 -19.33 1.81
CA ARG A 310 -30.90 -19.11 0.43
C ARG A 310 -29.86 -19.49 -0.62
N VAL A 311 -28.57 -19.33 -0.32
CA VAL A 311 -27.47 -19.81 -1.21
C VAL A 311 -27.56 -21.31 -1.44
N GLU A 312 -27.90 -22.08 -0.41
CA GLU A 312 -28.07 -23.53 -0.50
C GLU A 312 -29.28 -23.92 -1.36
N GLN A 313 -30.33 -23.09 -1.37
CA GLN A 313 -31.48 -23.24 -2.27
C GLN A 313 -31.13 -22.87 -3.72
N TRP A 314 -30.31 -21.84 -3.91
CA TRP A 314 -29.84 -21.40 -5.24
C TRP A 314 -28.88 -22.41 -5.88
N ALA A 315 -28.08 -23.11 -5.07
CA ALA A 315 -27.18 -24.18 -5.50
C ALA A 315 -27.86 -25.56 -5.66
N ARG A 316 -29.19 -25.66 -5.51
CA ARG A 316 -29.95 -26.90 -5.74
C ARG A 316 -29.78 -27.56 -7.12
N PRO A 317 -29.57 -26.84 -8.25
CA PRO A 317 -29.41 -27.49 -9.54
C PRO A 317 -28.05 -28.20 -9.71
N LEU A 318 -27.11 -28.05 -8.77
CA LEU A 318 -25.82 -28.74 -8.78
C LEU A 318 -25.92 -30.09 -8.07
N HIS A 319 -25.37 -31.15 -8.66
CA HIS A 319 -25.20 -32.46 -8.01
C HIS A 319 -24.12 -32.41 -6.92
N ASP A 320 -24.25 -33.27 -5.90
CA ASP A 320 -23.16 -33.48 -4.92
C ASP A 320 -21.99 -34.23 -5.59
N PRO A 321 -20.72 -33.89 -5.31
CA PRO A 321 -20.22 -33.02 -4.24
C PRO A 321 -20.07 -31.52 -4.62
N TYR A 322 -20.32 -31.15 -5.87
CA TYR A 322 -20.10 -29.78 -6.36
C TYR A 322 -20.95 -28.75 -5.63
N ARG A 323 -22.18 -29.12 -5.25
CA ARG A 323 -23.07 -28.28 -4.43
C ARG A 323 -22.47 -27.99 -3.06
N ALA A 324 -22.00 -29.00 -2.34
CA ALA A 324 -21.40 -28.82 -1.02
C ALA A 324 -20.15 -27.94 -1.09
N LEU A 325 -19.32 -28.12 -2.13
CA LEU A 325 -18.14 -27.29 -2.39
C LEU A 325 -18.52 -25.84 -2.70
N ALA A 326 -19.44 -25.60 -3.64
CA ALA A 326 -19.88 -24.25 -4.00
C ALA A 326 -20.51 -23.50 -2.82
N VAL A 327 -21.37 -24.17 -2.05
CA VAL A 327 -21.99 -23.60 -0.84
C VAL A 327 -20.94 -23.30 0.21
N LYS A 328 -19.95 -24.18 0.40
CA LYS A 328 -18.82 -23.95 1.30
C LYS A 328 -18.04 -22.72 0.86
N ASP A 329 -17.66 -22.62 -0.40
CA ASP A 329 -16.84 -21.52 -0.92
C ASP A 329 -17.56 -20.18 -0.83
N VAL A 330 -18.85 -20.11 -1.16
CA VAL A 330 -19.66 -18.89 -0.99
C VAL A 330 -19.78 -18.51 0.48
N LYS A 331 -19.98 -19.48 1.39
CA LYS A 331 -20.03 -19.24 2.84
C LYS A 331 -18.67 -18.76 3.37
N LEU A 332 -17.57 -19.30 2.84
CA LEU A 332 -16.20 -18.95 3.22
C LEU A 332 -15.84 -17.55 2.71
N PHE A 333 -16.21 -17.24 1.47
CA PHE A 333 -16.10 -15.90 0.89
C PHE A 333 -16.83 -14.89 1.76
N TRP A 334 -18.12 -15.06 2.05
CA TRP A 334 -18.90 -14.16 2.94
C TRP A 334 -18.36 -14.02 4.36
N ARG A 335 -17.64 -15.01 4.86
CA ARG A 335 -17.02 -14.95 6.20
C ARG A 335 -15.64 -14.30 6.17
N ASP A 336 -14.92 -14.37 5.07
CA ASP A 336 -13.59 -13.80 4.94
C ASP A 336 -13.63 -12.37 4.38
N ALA A 337 -13.57 -11.40 5.29
CA ALA A 337 -13.54 -9.98 4.93
C ALA A 337 -12.36 -9.63 4.00
N THR A 338 -11.26 -10.38 4.05
CA THR A 338 -10.12 -10.17 3.16
C THR A 338 -10.51 -10.43 1.71
N GLN A 339 -11.27 -11.49 1.44
CA GLN A 339 -11.65 -11.86 0.07
C GLN A 339 -12.63 -10.86 -0.55
N TRP A 340 -13.67 -10.43 0.18
CA TRP A 340 -14.57 -9.39 -0.34
C TRP A 340 -13.88 -8.03 -0.48
N SER A 341 -12.95 -7.69 0.41
CA SER A 341 -12.18 -6.44 0.27
C SER A 341 -11.34 -6.45 -1.01
N GLN A 342 -10.66 -7.56 -1.31
CA GLN A 342 -9.89 -7.74 -2.55
C GLN A 342 -10.79 -7.69 -3.79
N PHE A 343 -11.97 -8.32 -3.73
CA PHE A 343 -12.97 -8.27 -4.80
C PHE A 343 -13.45 -6.84 -5.07
N VAL A 344 -13.83 -6.09 -4.02
CA VAL A 344 -14.27 -4.68 -4.15
C VAL A 344 -13.16 -3.81 -4.72
N ILE A 345 -11.91 -3.98 -4.27
CA ILE A 345 -10.75 -3.25 -4.80
C ILE A 345 -10.54 -3.57 -6.28
N PHE A 346 -10.53 -4.86 -6.65
CA PHE A 346 -10.32 -5.31 -8.03
C PHE A 346 -11.38 -4.74 -8.99
N PHE A 347 -12.66 -4.93 -8.67
CA PHE A 347 -13.76 -4.41 -9.50
C PHE A 347 -13.85 -2.89 -9.47
N GLY A 348 -13.50 -2.26 -8.35
CA GLY A 348 -13.42 -0.80 -8.25
C GLY A 348 -12.37 -0.21 -9.19
N ILE A 349 -11.16 -0.77 -9.20
CA ILE A 349 -10.08 -0.36 -10.12
C ILE A 349 -10.49 -0.65 -11.57
N MET A 350 -11.10 -1.81 -11.85
CA MET A 350 -11.60 -2.16 -13.19
C MET A 350 -12.66 -1.17 -13.69
N ALA A 351 -13.60 -0.75 -12.84
CA ALA A 351 -14.62 0.23 -13.19
C ALA A 351 -13.99 1.60 -13.51
N VAL A 352 -13.00 2.03 -12.73
CA VAL A 352 -12.23 3.26 -13.01
C VAL A 352 -11.47 3.14 -14.33
N TYR A 353 -10.85 1.99 -14.59
CA TYR A 353 -10.14 1.71 -15.84
C TYR A 353 -11.07 1.81 -17.06
N ILE A 354 -12.24 1.16 -17.02
CA ILE A 354 -13.25 1.22 -18.10
C ILE A 354 -13.79 2.64 -18.28
N ALA A 355 -14.03 3.37 -17.18
CA ALA A 355 -14.48 4.76 -17.25
C ALA A 355 -13.41 5.68 -17.87
N ASN A 356 -12.13 5.45 -17.58
CA ASN A 356 -11.02 6.22 -18.13
C ASN A 356 -10.78 5.91 -19.62
N LEU A 357 -10.86 4.64 -20.01
CA LEU A 357 -10.79 4.15 -21.39
C LEU A 357 -11.66 4.96 -22.36
N ARG A 358 -12.88 5.32 -21.92
CA ARG A 358 -13.84 6.08 -22.73
C ARG A 358 -13.38 7.51 -23.04
N ASN A 359 -12.56 8.13 -22.19
CA ASN A 359 -12.02 9.47 -22.41
C ASN A 359 -10.66 9.44 -23.16
N THR A 360 -10.00 8.29 -23.23
CA THR A 360 -8.62 8.12 -23.76
C THR A 360 -8.62 7.72 -25.25
N SER A 361 -9.76 7.79 -25.95
CA SER A 361 -9.92 7.34 -27.34
C SER A 361 -8.90 7.94 -28.33
N ARG A 362 -8.43 9.17 -28.12
CA ARG A 362 -7.41 9.83 -28.96
C ARG A 362 -6.02 9.17 -28.93
N PHE A 363 -5.64 8.49 -27.85
CA PHE A 363 -4.32 7.85 -27.76
C PHE A 363 -4.26 6.48 -28.45
N TYR A 364 -5.41 5.90 -28.83
CA TYR A 364 -5.48 4.62 -29.55
C TYR A 364 -5.12 4.72 -31.04
N GLU A 365 -5.01 5.94 -31.58
CA GLU A 365 -4.64 6.17 -32.98
C GLU A 365 -3.15 5.93 -33.25
N GLN A 366 -2.29 6.01 -32.23
CA GLN A 366 -0.86 5.74 -32.35
C GLN A 366 -0.54 4.28 -32.02
N GLU A 367 0.13 3.58 -32.95
CA GLU A 367 0.49 2.16 -32.82
C GLU A 367 1.35 1.86 -31.58
N MET A 368 2.22 2.80 -31.20
CA MET A 368 3.07 2.68 -30.01
C MET A 368 2.25 2.53 -28.72
N TRP A 369 1.29 3.43 -28.47
CA TRP A 369 0.46 3.40 -27.25
C TRP A 369 -0.43 2.17 -27.20
N ARG A 370 -0.97 1.74 -28.35
CA ARG A 370 -1.76 0.51 -28.45
C ARG A 370 -0.95 -0.71 -28.01
N SER A 371 0.29 -0.83 -28.48
CA SER A 371 1.20 -1.93 -28.15
C SER A 371 1.60 -1.94 -26.68
N ILE A 372 1.90 -0.77 -26.11
CA ILE A 372 2.25 -0.62 -24.69
C ILE A 372 1.07 -1.00 -23.80
N ILE A 373 -0.14 -0.49 -24.08
CA ILE A 373 -1.35 -0.78 -23.30
C ILE A 373 -1.69 -2.27 -23.37
N ALA A 374 -1.61 -2.88 -24.56
CA ALA A 374 -1.87 -4.32 -24.72
C ALA A 374 -0.89 -5.16 -23.89
N ASN A 375 0.41 -4.87 -23.97
CA ASN A 375 1.43 -5.59 -23.21
C ASN A 375 1.28 -5.40 -21.69
N LEU A 376 0.97 -4.19 -21.22
CA LEU A 376 0.71 -3.92 -19.81
C LEU A 376 -0.52 -4.67 -19.29
N ASN A 377 -1.58 -4.75 -20.10
CA ASN A 377 -2.79 -5.50 -19.76
C ASN A 377 -2.50 -7.01 -19.68
N VAL A 378 -1.81 -7.56 -20.67
CA VAL A 378 -1.41 -8.98 -20.66
C VAL A 378 -0.54 -9.26 -19.44
N GLY A 379 0.47 -8.43 -19.17
CA GLY A 379 1.31 -8.57 -17.98
C GLY A 379 0.53 -8.52 -16.67
N SER A 380 -0.44 -7.60 -16.57
CA SER A 380 -1.31 -7.48 -15.38
C SER A 380 -2.18 -8.73 -15.18
N VAL A 381 -2.78 -9.25 -16.25
CA VAL A 381 -3.58 -10.49 -16.20
C VAL A 381 -2.70 -11.69 -15.82
N SER A 382 -1.52 -11.81 -16.40
CA SER A 382 -0.56 -12.87 -16.06
C SER A 382 -0.12 -12.82 -14.60
N LEU A 383 0.12 -11.63 -14.05
CA LEU A 383 0.45 -11.45 -12.63
C LEU A 383 -0.71 -11.86 -11.72
N ILE A 384 -1.94 -11.47 -12.06
CA ILE A 384 -3.13 -11.89 -11.30
C ILE A 384 -3.30 -13.41 -11.36
N LEU A 385 -3.13 -14.01 -12.53
CA LEU A 385 -3.24 -15.46 -12.70
C LEU A 385 -2.18 -16.19 -11.87
N ALA A 386 -0.94 -15.71 -11.89
CA ALA A 386 0.17 -16.26 -11.10
C ALA A 386 -0.04 -16.11 -9.58
N THR A 387 -0.88 -15.17 -9.14
CA THR A 387 -1.24 -15.00 -7.72
C THR A 387 -2.35 -15.97 -7.29
N LEU A 388 -3.16 -16.44 -8.26
CA LEU A 388 -4.29 -17.34 -8.03
C LEU A 388 -3.91 -18.83 -8.19
N THR A 389 -2.85 -19.13 -8.95
CA THR A 389 -2.24 -20.47 -9.08
C THR A 389 -1.19 -20.70 -8.01
#